data_AF-A0A3N4KBJ1-F1
#
_entry.id   AF-A0A3N4KBJ1-F1
#
_cell.length_a   1.000
_cell.length_b   1.000
_cell.length_c   1.000
_cell.angle_alpha   90.00
_cell.angle_beta   90.00
_cell.angle_gamma   90.00
#
_symmetry.space_group_name_H-M   'P 1'
#
loop_
_entity.id
_entity.type
_entity.pdbx_description
1 polymer ?
#
loop_
_entity_poly.entity_id
_entity_poly.type
_entity_poly.pdbx_seq_one_letter_code
_entity_poly.pdbx_strand_id
1 'polypeptide(L)'
;MSMDMDVAACPERATSPKKRKHEEATTSEKYELYLHASKNPQLKQRELAEWFESTFHKAINQSTVSRNLKKFKSTPAPLEVRFEAGCPPLPPHPPHALPPTPPPSNPEDFSLPELDNALHDWFMGCDDRKSIDNEALKAKAEELNSKIYSDEIRKPCTDSWLDAWRRRHDALDLKRTAGPEREGSKETEGDVSEMKVEGESSVSPKPKNEDTDEKRRRREIKRLRKDIEKRDIQMAKAKIRKEASIRRLEELEKELGQPKL
;
A
#
# COMPACT_ATOMS: atom_id res chain seq x y z
N MET A 1 27.57 -60.17 -48.97
CA MET A 1 26.28 -59.55 -48.58
C MET A 1 26.26 -59.47 -47.07
N SER A 2 26.81 -58.41 -46.50
CA SER A 2 26.70 -58.07 -45.07
C SER A 2 25.63 -57.02 -44.93
N MET A 3 24.67 -57.25 -44.05
CA MET A 3 23.73 -56.24 -43.59
C MET A 3 24.00 -56.00 -42.11
N ASP A 4 24.74 -54.94 -41.82
CA ASP A 4 24.84 -54.35 -40.50
C ASP A 4 23.54 -53.59 -40.20
N MET A 5 22.91 -53.90 -39.07
CA MET A 5 21.71 -53.24 -38.54
C MET A 5 22.14 -52.26 -37.45
N ASP A 6 22.27 -50.98 -37.84
CA ASP A 6 22.49 -49.85 -36.93
C ASP A 6 21.25 -49.60 -36.05
N VAL A 7 21.42 -49.82 -34.74
CA VAL A 7 20.47 -49.43 -33.69
C VAL A 7 20.68 -47.94 -33.38
N ALA A 8 19.92 -47.08 -34.07
CA ALA A 8 19.88 -45.65 -33.76
C ALA A 8 18.95 -45.39 -32.55
N ALA A 9 19.53 -45.33 -31.35
CA ALA A 9 18.87 -44.80 -30.16
C ALA A 9 18.62 -43.30 -30.34
N CYS A 10 17.35 -42.91 -30.43
CA CYS A 10 16.92 -41.53 -30.59
C CYS A 10 16.99 -40.79 -29.24
N PRO A 11 17.81 -39.72 -29.09
CA PRO A 11 17.90 -38.99 -27.83
C PRO A 11 16.61 -38.21 -27.55
N GLU A 12 16.01 -38.51 -26.40
CA GLU A 12 14.83 -37.86 -25.83
C GLU A 12 15.08 -36.33 -25.70
N ARG A 13 14.27 -35.54 -26.41
CA ARG A 13 14.30 -34.07 -26.31
C ARG A 13 13.86 -33.64 -24.92
N ALA A 14 14.82 -33.21 -24.10
CA ALA A 14 14.56 -32.51 -22.85
C ALA A 14 13.68 -31.28 -23.12
N THR A 15 12.40 -31.38 -22.79
CA THR A 15 11.49 -30.24 -22.81
C THR A 15 11.89 -29.31 -21.67
N SER A 16 12.18 -28.06 -22.02
CA SER A 16 12.56 -27.05 -21.04
C SER A 16 11.42 -26.84 -20.04
N PRO A 17 11.68 -26.90 -18.71
CA PRO A 17 10.64 -26.82 -17.72
C PRO A 17 9.95 -25.45 -17.82
N LYS A 18 8.66 -25.49 -18.17
CA LYS A 18 7.77 -24.32 -18.14
C LYS A 18 7.96 -23.60 -16.81
N LYS A 19 8.35 -22.32 -16.85
CA LYS A 19 8.45 -21.44 -15.67
C LYS A 19 7.14 -21.53 -14.89
N ARG A 20 7.14 -22.28 -13.79
CA ARG A 20 5.97 -22.40 -12.92
C ARG A 20 5.67 -21.01 -12.38
N LYS A 21 4.42 -20.56 -12.52
CA LYS A 21 3.97 -19.31 -11.92
C LYS A 21 4.07 -19.51 -10.40
N HIS A 22 4.89 -18.71 -9.73
CA HIS A 22 4.97 -18.73 -8.27
C HIS A 22 3.66 -18.18 -7.73
N GLU A 23 2.89 -19.02 -7.05
CA GLU A 23 1.71 -18.58 -6.30
C GLU A 23 2.15 -17.82 -5.04
N GLU A 24 1.41 -16.75 -4.73
CA GLU A 24 1.69 -15.96 -3.54
C GLU A 24 1.19 -16.69 -2.28
N ALA A 25 2.08 -16.88 -1.30
CA ALA A 25 1.74 -17.46 -0.01
C ALA A 25 0.77 -16.55 0.77
N THR A 26 -0.25 -17.15 1.39
CA THR A 26 -1.21 -16.45 2.25
C THR A 26 -0.55 -16.00 3.56
N THR A 27 -1.18 -15.07 4.29
CA THR A 27 -0.62 -14.58 5.57
C THR A 27 -0.51 -15.69 6.61
N SER A 28 -1.48 -16.61 6.67
CA SER A 28 -1.48 -17.76 7.59
C SER A 28 -0.34 -18.72 7.26
N GLU A 29 -0.15 -19.08 5.98
CA GLU A 29 0.96 -19.94 5.54
C GLU A 29 2.33 -19.33 5.88
N LYS A 30 2.48 -18.01 5.69
CA LYS A 30 3.72 -17.30 6.03
C LYS A 30 4.00 -17.33 7.54
N TYR A 31 2.97 -17.34 8.37
CA TYR A 31 3.10 -17.45 9.82
C TYR A 31 3.51 -18.87 10.25
N GLU A 32 2.92 -19.90 9.64
CA GLU A 32 3.32 -21.30 9.86
C GLU A 32 4.78 -21.53 9.47
N LEU A 33 5.23 -20.95 8.35
CA LEU A 33 6.65 -20.96 7.96
C LEU A 33 7.56 -20.34 9.02
N TYR A 34 7.12 -19.24 9.66
CA TYR A 34 7.86 -18.60 10.75
C TYR A 34 7.91 -19.47 12.01
N LEU A 35 6.78 -20.09 12.40
CA LEU A 35 6.73 -21.02 13.53
C LEU A 35 7.65 -22.22 13.29
N HIS A 36 7.60 -22.81 12.10
CA HIS A 36 8.44 -23.95 11.74
C HIS A 36 9.94 -23.60 11.77
N ALA A 37 10.32 -22.43 11.23
CA ALA A 37 11.70 -21.94 11.28
C ALA A 37 12.17 -21.63 12.72
N SER A 38 11.25 -21.19 13.60
CA SER A 38 11.57 -20.91 15.00
C SER A 38 11.78 -22.18 15.82
N LYS A 39 11.04 -23.25 15.51
CA LYS A 39 11.23 -24.59 16.12
C LYS A 39 12.48 -25.30 15.60
N ASN A 40 12.95 -24.95 14.41
CA ASN A 40 14.06 -25.63 13.73
C ASN A 40 15.13 -24.64 13.26
N PRO A 41 15.87 -23.98 14.17
CA PRO A 41 16.84 -22.94 13.82
C PRO A 41 18.02 -23.43 12.97
N GLN A 42 18.26 -24.74 12.92
CA GLN A 42 19.30 -25.39 12.10
C GLN A 42 18.94 -25.49 10.62
N LEU A 43 17.65 -25.39 10.26
CA LEU A 43 17.23 -25.55 8.87
C LEU A 43 17.68 -24.36 8.02
N LYS A 44 18.26 -24.66 6.86
CA LYS A 44 18.64 -23.66 5.87
C LYS A 44 17.40 -23.15 5.12
N GLN A 45 17.50 -21.98 4.51
CA GLN A 45 16.40 -21.37 3.74
C GLN A 45 15.89 -22.26 2.60
N ARG A 46 16.78 -23.08 2.00
CA ARG A 46 16.41 -24.07 0.99
C ARG A 46 15.49 -25.15 1.56
N GLU A 47 15.85 -25.72 2.71
CA GLU A 47 15.07 -26.78 3.36
C GLU A 47 13.72 -26.24 3.84
N LEU A 48 13.67 -24.97 4.29
CA LEU A 48 12.41 -24.30 4.63
C LEU A 48 11.50 -24.10 3.40
N ALA A 49 12.06 -23.84 2.22
CA ALA A 49 11.29 -23.74 0.99
C ALA A 49 10.75 -25.12 0.53
N GLU A 50 11.57 -26.16 0.64
CA GLU A 50 11.18 -27.55 0.34
C GLU A 50 10.07 -28.03 1.30
N TRP A 51 10.19 -27.73 2.60
CA TRP A 51 9.14 -27.98 3.60
C TRP A 51 7.84 -27.24 3.26
N PHE A 52 7.93 -25.97 2.85
CA PHE A 52 6.77 -25.17 2.48
C PHE A 52 6.05 -25.72 1.25
N GLU A 53 6.80 -26.15 0.23
CA GLU A 53 6.25 -26.80 -0.96
C GLU A 53 5.59 -28.14 -0.61
N SER A 54 6.21 -28.94 0.26
CA SER A 54 5.63 -30.21 0.72
C SER A 54 4.35 -30.01 1.55
N THR A 55 4.25 -28.93 2.33
CA THR A 55 3.14 -28.70 3.27
C THR A 55 1.95 -28.01 2.59
N PHE A 56 2.21 -27.03 1.73
CA PHE A 56 1.17 -26.18 1.12
C PHE A 56 1.03 -26.37 -0.39
N HIS A 57 1.82 -27.28 -0.99
CA HIS A 57 1.86 -27.51 -2.44
C HIS A 57 2.17 -26.25 -3.26
N LYS A 58 2.91 -25.31 -2.67
CA LYS A 58 3.30 -24.02 -3.27
C LYS A 58 4.81 -23.87 -3.30
N ALA A 59 5.37 -23.72 -4.49
CA ALA A 59 6.80 -23.49 -4.65
C ALA A 59 7.17 -22.03 -4.39
N ILE A 60 7.95 -21.77 -3.34
CA ILE A 60 8.46 -20.43 -2.99
C ILE A 60 9.97 -20.32 -3.17
N ASN A 61 10.46 -19.14 -3.54
CA ASN A 61 11.89 -18.88 -3.66
C ASN A 61 12.55 -18.69 -2.28
N GLN A 62 13.84 -19.03 -2.16
CA GLN A 62 14.61 -18.81 -0.91
C GLN A 62 14.61 -17.34 -0.46
N SER A 63 14.67 -16.41 -1.42
CA SER A 63 14.57 -14.97 -1.13
C SER A 63 13.21 -14.59 -0.52
N THR A 64 12.13 -15.27 -0.91
CA THR A 64 10.80 -15.11 -0.33
C THR A 64 10.76 -15.62 1.12
N VAL A 65 11.39 -16.78 1.40
CA VAL A 65 11.55 -17.29 2.78
C VAL A 65 12.26 -16.25 3.65
N SER A 66 13.42 -15.75 3.21
CA SER A 66 14.20 -14.74 3.95
C SER A 66 13.38 -13.48 4.27
N ARG A 67 12.67 -12.93 3.27
CA ARG A 67 11.82 -11.75 3.45
C ARG A 67 10.68 -11.98 4.44
N ASN A 68 10.01 -13.13 4.37
CA ASN A 68 8.94 -13.46 5.32
C ASN A 68 9.48 -13.59 6.73
N LEU A 69 10.56 -14.35 6.94
CA LEU A 69 11.17 -14.51 8.26
C LEU A 69 11.62 -13.18 8.86
N LYS A 70 12.23 -12.30 8.03
CA LYS A 70 12.62 -10.95 8.49
C LYS A 70 11.41 -10.14 8.93
N LYS A 71 10.30 -10.19 8.18
CA LYS A 71 9.07 -9.46 8.49
C LYS A 71 8.48 -9.86 9.85
N PHE A 72 8.38 -11.16 10.13
CA PHE A 72 7.83 -11.64 11.41
C PHE A 72 8.79 -11.47 12.60
N LYS A 73 10.10 -11.43 12.37
CA LYS A 73 11.08 -11.08 13.42
C LYS A 73 11.00 -9.61 13.82
N SER A 74 10.86 -8.70 12.85
CA SER A 74 10.77 -7.25 13.11
C SER A 74 9.41 -6.80 13.60
N THR A 75 8.36 -7.54 13.25
CA THR A 75 7.00 -7.30 13.69
C THR A 75 6.48 -8.63 14.20
N PRO A 76 6.70 -8.99 15.47
CA PRO A 76 5.98 -10.11 16.05
C PRO A 76 4.51 -9.81 15.79
N ALA A 77 3.88 -10.62 14.96
CA ALA A 77 2.53 -10.35 14.50
C ALA A 77 1.68 -10.05 15.73
N PRO A 78 0.96 -8.92 15.78
CA PRO A 78 -0.12 -8.76 16.74
C PRO A 78 -1.04 -9.94 16.46
N LEU A 79 -1.04 -10.92 17.35
CA LEU A 79 -1.99 -12.03 17.34
C LEU A 79 -3.35 -11.42 17.66
N GLU A 80 -3.92 -10.70 16.68
CA GLU A 80 -5.32 -10.34 16.63
C GLU A 80 -6.14 -11.45 15.97
N VAL A 81 -5.69 -12.71 16.15
CA VAL A 81 -6.61 -13.84 16.16
C VAL A 81 -6.95 -14.06 17.63
N ARG A 82 -7.93 -13.27 18.06
CA ARG A 82 -8.68 -13.38 19.31
C ARG A 82 -9.35 -14.75 19.33
N PHE A 83 -8.60 -15.80 19.68
CA PHE A 83 -9.21 -17.03 20.18
C PHE A 83 -9.74 -16.75 21.57
N GLU A 84 -11.05 -16.88 21.71
CA GLU A 84 -11.72 -16.90 23.00
C GLU A 84 -11.17 -18.03 23.89
N ALA A 85 -11.17 -17.73 25.18
CA ALA A 85 -11.24 -18.64 26.33
C ALA A 85 -10.03 -19.57 26.61
N GLY A 86 -9.19 -19.09 27.52
CA GLY A 86 -8.80 -19.88 28.69
C GLY A 86 -7.45 -20.58 28.65
N CYS A 87 -6.36 -19.87 28.96
CA CYS A 87 -5.15 -20.51 29.47
C CYS A 87 -4.40 -19.57 30.44
N PRO A 88 -3.96 -20.05 31.62
CA PRO A 88 -3.38 -19.22 32.69
C PRO A 88 -1.91 -18.83 32.42
N PRO A 89 -1.40 -17.76 33.09
CA PRO A 89 -0.10 -17.17 32.78
C PRO A 89 1.08 -17.98 33.35
N LEU A 90 2.17 -18.06 32.58
CA LEU A 90 3.47 -18.59 33.01
C LEU A 90 4.45 -17.43 33.35
N PRO A 91 5.47 -17.70 34.20
CA PRO A 91 6.18 -16.69 35.00
C PRO A 91 7.20 -15.83 34.22
N PRO A 92 7.64 -14.71 34.81
CA PRO A 92 8.44 -13.68 34.14
C PRO A 92 9.92 -14.08 34.03
N HIS A 93 10.49 -13.94 32.83
CA HIS A 93 11.94 -13.94 32.64
C HIS A 93 12.50 -12.51 32.68
N PRO A 94 13.73 -12.30 33.21
CA PRO A 94 14.28 -10.97 33.45
C PRO A 94 14.63 -10.25 32.13
N PRO A 95 14.37 -8.93 32.02
CA PRO A 95 14.61 -8.18 30.80
C PRO A 95 16.09 -7.83 30.67
N HIS A 96 16.72 -8.30 29.60
CA HIS A 96 17.90 -7.62 29.07
C HIS A 96 17.43 -6.28 28.48
N ALA A 97 17.79 -5.18 29.15
CA ALA A 97 17.44 -3.82 28.78
C ALA A 97 18.02 -3.47 27.40
N LEU A 98 17.15 -3.50 26.39
CA LEU A 98 17.38 -2.76 25.15
C LEU A 98 17.03 -1.29 25.40
N PRO A 99 17.71 -0.34 24.72
CA PRO A 99 17.41 1.08 24.84
C PRO A 99 15.93 1.34 24.55
N PRO A 100 15.27 2.24 25.28
CA PRO A 100 13.86 2.54 25.07
C PRO A 100 13.68 3.10 23.66
N THR A 101 13.24 2.25 22.74
CA THR A 101 12.62 2.71 21.51
C THR A 101 11.46 3.61 21.93
N PRO A 102 11.33 4.82 21.37
CA PRO A 102 10.16 5.65 21.64
C PRO A 102 8.93 4.81 21.33
N PRO A 103 7.93 4.76 22.24
CA PRO A 103 6.72 4.01 21.99
C PRO A 103 6.17 4.44 20.63
N PRO A 104 5.71 3.51 19.78
CA PRO A 104 4.97 3.89 18.59
C PRO A 104 3.88 4.84 19.07
N SER A 105 3.91 6.10 18.62
CA SER A 105 2.87 7.06 18.96
C SER A 105 1.56 6.45 18.53
N ASN A 106 0.84 5.89 19.50
CA ASN A 106 -0.36 5.16 19.25
C ASN A 106 -1.34 6.24 18.76
N PRO A 107 -1.81 6.19 17.51
CA PRO A 107 -2.71 7.24 17.01
C PRO A 107 -4.07 7.26 17.75
N GLU A 108 -4.24 6.40 18.77
CA GLU A 108 -5.42 6.31 19.62
C GLU A 108 -5.61 7.50 20.57
N ASP A 109 -4.59 8.29 20.90
CA ASP A 109 -4.73 9.37 21.89
C ASP A 109 -5.55 10.59 21.40
N PHE A 110 -5.95 10.62 20.13
CA PHE A 110 -6.72 11.72 19.54
C PHE A 110 -7.96 11.26 18.75
N SER A 111 -8.38 10.01 18.93
CA SER A 111 -9.65 9.53 18.39
C SER A 111 -10.78 10.09 19.24
N LEU A 112 -11.53 11.07 18.70
CA LEU A 112 -12.80 11.53 19.27
C LEU A 112 -13.92 10.88 18.45
N PRO A 113 -14.26 9.60 18.70
CA PRO A 113 -15.12 8.81 17.81
C PRO A 113 -16.51 9.43 17.62
N GLU A 114 -17.04 10.05 18.67
CA GLU A 114 -18.35 10.75 18.61
C GLU A 114 -18.31 11.97 17.68
N LEU A 115 -17.22 12.75 17.71
CA LEU A 115 -17.04 13.88 16.79
C LEU A 115 -16.76 13.40 15.36
N ASP A 116 -15.95 12.35 15.21
CA ASP A 116 -15.62 11.75 13.92
C ASP A 116 -16.90 11.28 13.19
N ASN A 117 -17.79 10.59 13.91
CA ASN A 117 -19.08 10.13 13.39
C ASN A 117 -20.05 11.28 13.10
N ALA A 118 -20.21 12.23 14.03
CA ALA A 118 -21.11 13.37 13.82
C ALA A 118 -20.70 14.24 12.61
N LEU A 119 -19.39 14.44 12.43
CA LEU A 119 -18.86 15.16 11.29
C LEU A 119 -19.08 14.38 9.98
N HIS A 120 -18.97 13.05 10.03
CA HIS A 120 -19.22 12.17 8.88
C HIS A 120 -20.69 12.18 8.46
N ASP A 121 -21.61 12.07 9.42
CA ASP A 121 -23.05 12.09 9.14
C ASP A 121 -23.48 13.44 8.52
N TRP A 122 -22.95 14.55 9.04
CA TRP A 122 -23.17 15.87 8.44
C TRP A 122 -22.61 15.93 7.01
N PHE A 123 -21.36 15.48 6.80
CA PHE A 123 -20.70 15.49 5.50
C PHE A 123 -21.44 14.65 4.45
N MET A 124 -22.02 13.52 4.87
CA MET A 124 -22.85 12.65 4.01
C MET A 124 -24.20 13.27 3.64
N GLY A 125 -24.69 14.22 4.44
CA GLY A 125 -25.91 14.98 4.16
C GLY A 125 -25.72 16.15 3.19
N CYS A 126 -24.48 16.48 2.79
CA CYS A 126 -24.21 17.54 1.85
C CYS A 126 -24.30 17.05 0.40
N ASP A 127 -25.10 17.73 -0.44
CA ASP A 127 -25.28 17.36 -1.85
C ASP A 127 -23.99 17.51 -2.67
N ASP A 128 -23.17 18.53 -2.39
CA ASP A 128 -21.89 18.78 -3.07
C ASP A 128 -20.70 18.65 -2.12
N ARG A 129 -20.36 17.40 -1.80
CA ARG A 129 -19.22 17.03 -0.95
C ARG A 129 -17.87 17.54 -1.48
N LYS A 130 -17.76 17.81 -2.78
CA LYS A 130 -16.51 18.30 -3.41
C LYS A 130 -16.36 19.80 -3.28
N SER A 131 -17.47 20.53 -3.12
CA SER A 131 -17.48 21.98 -2.89
C SER A 131 -17.13 22.37 -1.45
N ILE A 132 -17.11 21.43 -0.50
CA ILE A 132 -16.82 21.74 0.90
C ILE A 132 -15.33 22.04 1.05
N ASP A 133 -15.03 23.33 1.24
CA ASP A 133 -13.69 23.81 1.55
C ASP A 133 -13.23 23.34 2.94
N ASN A 134 -11.92 23.45 3.20
CA ASN A 134 -11.38 22.99 4.48
C ASN A 134 -11.80 23.90 5.64
N GLU A 135 -12.13 25.16 5.34
CA GLU A 135 -12.55 26.15 6.33
C GLU A 135 -13.98 25.87 6.83
N ALA A 136 -14.93 25.57 5.96
CA ALA A 136 -16.29 25.16 6.34
C ALA A 136 -16.27 23.82 7.08
N LEU A 137 -15.43 22.86 6.65
CA LEU A 137 -15.26 21.59 7.36
C LEU A 137 -14.74 21.80 8.79
N LYS A 138 -13.75 22.69 8.96
CA LYS A 138 -13.20 23.04 10.27
C LYS A 138 -14.21 23.75 11.16
N ALA A 139 -14.90 24.76 10.63
CA ALA A 139 -15.95 25.49 11.34
C ALA A 139 -17.05 24.52 11.84
N LYS A 140 -17.45 23.56 10.99
CA LYS A 140 -18.42 22.55 11.39
C LYS A 140 -17.90 21.59 12.45
N ALA A 141 -16.65 21.15 12.33
CA ALA A 141 -16.02 20.32 13.34
C ALA A 141 -15.96 21.02 14.70
N GLU A 142 -15.61 22.30 14.76
CA GLU A 142 -15.59 23.10 15.99
C GLU A 142 -16.99 23.31 16.58
N GLU A 143 -18.01 23.53 15.74
CA GLU A 143 -19.41 23.61 16.15
C GLU A 143 -19.87 22.30 16.81
N LEU A 144 -19.62 21.15 16.18
CA LEU A 144 -19.98 19.83 16.71
C LEU A 144 -19.19 19.49 17.97
N ASN A 145 -17.90 19.83 18.00
CA ASN A 145 -17.04 19.62 19.16
C ASN A 145 -17.56 20.39 20.38
N SER A 146 -18.04 21.61 20.20
CA SER A 146 -18.65 22.42 21.27
C SER A 146 -20.02 21.91 21.72
N LYS A 147 -20.73 21.14 20.88
CA LYS A 147 -22.00 20.50 21.25
C LYS A 147 -21.81 19.20 22.01
N ILE A 148 -20.81 18.41 21.64
CA ILE A 148 -20.54 17.08 22.20
C ILE A 148 -19.75 17.19 23.50
N TYR A 149 -18.75 18.08 23.54
CA TYR A 149 -17.80 18.18 24.63
C TYR A 149 -17.90 19.51 25.35
N SER A 150 -17.83 19.48 26.68
CA SER A 150 -17.68 20.69 27.50
C SER A 150 -16.29 21.31 27.30
N ASP A 151 -16.17 22.61 27.57
CA ASP A 151 -14.94 23.39 27.33
C ASP A 151 -13.68 22.80 28.01
N GLU A 152 -13.84 22.10 29.14
CA GLU A 152 -12.73 21.48 29.89
C GLU A 152 -12.07 20.29 29.17
N ILE A 153 -12.81 19.57 28.32
CA ILE A 153 -12.34 18.38 27.60
C ILE A 153 -12.28 18.60 26.08
N ARG A 154 -12.59 19.82 25.63
CA ARG A 154 -12.62 20.19 24.21
C ARG A 154 -11.20 20.21 23.65
N LYS A 155 -10.90 19.27 22.75
CA LYS A 155 -9.64 19.28 22.00
C LYS A 155 -9.78 20.20 20.77
N PRO A 156 -8.76 20.99 20.42
CA PRO A 156 -8.82 21.81 19.21
C PRO A 156 -8.82 20.93 17.95
N CYS A 157 -9.67 21.29 16.98
CA CYS A 157 -9.69 20.66 15.65
C CYS A 157 -8.51 21.19 14.82
N THR A 158 -7.36 20.53 14.89
CA THR A 158 -6.19 20.90 14.09
C THR A 158 -6.37 20.50 12.63
N ASP A 159 -5.71 21.23 11.72
CA ASP A 159 -5.76 20.91 10.28
C ASP A 159 -5.22 19.49 10.00
N SER A 160 -4.23 19.05 10.78
CA SER A 160 -3.69 17.69 10.73
C SER A 160 -4.72 16.60 11.10
N TRP A 161 -5.62 16.89 12.04
CA TRP A 161 -6.70 15.98 12.42
C TRP A 161 -7.75 15.89 11.30
N LEU A 162 -8.13 17.03 10.71
CA LEU A 162 -9.04 17.08 9.57
C LEU A 162 -8.49 16.35 8.34
N ASP A 163 -7.20 16.53 8.03
CA ASP A 163 -6.54 15.79 6.95
C ASP A 163 -6.52 14.28 7.20
N ALA A 164 -6.36 13.86 8.46
CA ALA A 164 -6.42 12.45 8.83
C ALA A 164 -7.86 11.91 8.73
N TRP A 165 -8.83 12.68 9.21
CA TRP A 165 -10.26 12.38 9.13
C TRP A 165 -10.70 12.21 7.66
N ARG A 166 -10.38 13.18 6.81
CA ARG A 166 -10.71 13.15 5.37
C ARG A 166 -10.08 11.93 4.69
N ARG A 167 -8.82 11.60 5.00
CA ARG A 167 -8.16 10.40 4.47
C ARG A 167 -8.85 9.09 4.88
N ARG A 168 -9.39 9.01 6.11
CA ARG A 168 -10.12 7.82 6.58
C ARG A 168 -11.42 7.64 5.81
N HIS A 169 -12.15 8.73 5.57
CA HIS A 169 -13.50 8.68 4.98
C HIS A 169 -13.52 8.77 3.44
N ASP A 170 -12.61 9.53 2.81
CA ASP A 170 -12.46 9.53 1.34
C ASP A 170 -12.01 8.16 0.81
N ALA A 171 -11.23 7.40 1.60
CA ALA A 171 -10.83 6.05 1.24
C ALA A 171 -12.01 5.07 1.17
N LEU A 172 -13.12 5.37 1.84
CA LEU A 172 -14.35 4.57 1.80
C LEU A 172 -15.16 4.86 0.53
N ASP A 173 -15.18 6.10 0.05
CA ASP A 173 -15.89 6.49 -1.17
C ASP A 173 -15.25 5.91 -2.45
N LEU A 174 -13.91 5.82 -2.51
CA LEU A 174 -13.25 5.16 -3.65
C LEU A 174 -13.49 3.65 -3.70
N LYS A 175 -13.80 3.00 -2.57
CA LYS A 175 -14.06 1.55 -2.53
C LYS A 175 -15.49 1.21 -2.95
N ARG A 176 -16.45 2.12 -2.78
CA ARG A 176 -17.87 1.86 -3.07
C ARG A 176 -18.23 1.93 -4.55
N THR A 177 -17.42 2.62 -5.36
CA THR A 177 -17.60 2.73 -6.82
C THR A 177 -16.82 1.68 -7.62
N ALA A 178 -16.06 0.80 -6.97
CA ALA A 178 -15.29 -0.28 -7.59
C ALA A 178 -15.85 -1.68 -7.26
N GLY A 179 -17.17 -1.80 -7.12
CA GLY A 179 -17.86 -3.09 -7.13
C GLY A 179 -17.86 -3.70 -8.53
N PRO A 180 -17.78 -5.04 -8.66
CA PRO A 180 -17.68 -5.71 -9.95
C PRO A 180 -18.97 -5.48 -10.74
N GLU A 181 -18.85 -4.85 -11.90
CA GLU A 181 -19.93 -4.81 -12.88
C GLU A 181 -20.34 -6.25 -13.21
N ARG A 182 -21.52 -6.62 -12.69
CA ARG A 182 -22.29 -7.75 -13.16
C ARG A 182 -22.80 -7.33 -14.54
N GLU A 183 -22.05 -7.66 -15.58
CA GLU A 183 -22.60 -7.77 -16.93
C GLU A 183 -23.77 -8.76 -16.87
N GLY A 184 -24.98 -8.29 -17.17
CA GLY A 184 -26.18 -9.11 -16.99
C GLY A 184 -27.52 -8.45 -17.33
N SER A 185 -27.66 -8.05 -18.59
CA SER A 185 -28.85 -8.27 -19.43
C SER A 185 -30.16 -7.45 -19.26
N LYS A 186 -30.64 -7.07 -20.46
CA LYS A 186 -32.01 -6.79 -20.96
C LYS A 186 -32.57 -5.39 -20.72
N GLU A 187 -32.66 -4.56 -21.77
CA GLU A 187 -33.62 -4.56 -22.91
C GLU A 187 -35.07 -4.34 -22.48
N THR A 188 -35.59 -3.16 -22.85
CA THR A 188 -36.92 -2.85 -23.41
C THR A 188 -36.89 -1.33 -23.69
N GLU A 189 -36.68 -0.90 -24.93
CA GLU A 189 -37.68 -0.65 -25.99
C GLU A 189 -38.67 0.51 -25.70
N GLY A 190 -38.73 1.44 -26.66
CA GLY A 190 -39.62 2.59 -26.75
C GLY A 190 -38.85 3.93 -26.69
N ASP A 191 -38.94 4.87 -27.61
CA ASP A 191 -39.77 5.05 -28.79
C ASP A 191 -39.21 6.24 -29.60
N VAL A 192 -39.13 6.03 -30.91
CA VAL A 192 -39.08 6.93 -32.08
C VAL A 192 -38.72 8.44 -31.91
N SER A 193 -37.64 8.86 -32.58
CA SER A 193 -37.67 9.98 -33.54
C SER A 193 -36.48 9.95 -34.51
N GLU A 194 -36.76 9.25 -35.60
CA GLU A 194 -36.40 9.50 -36.99
C GLU A 194 -35.83 10.91 -37.30
N MET A 195 -34.55 10.98 -37.67
CA MET A 195 -34.12 11.79 -38.82
C MET A 195 -32.94 11.12 -39.52
N LYS A 196 -33.24 10.72 -40.75
CA LYS A 196 -32.42 10.06 -41.75
C LYS A 196 -31.44 11.06 -42.35
N VAL A 197 -30.14 10.82 -42.17
CA VAL A 197 -29.08 11.41 -43.02
C VAL A 197 -28.23 10.24 -43.51
N GLU A 198 -28.46 9.88 -44.77
CA GLU A 198 -27.68 8.90 -45.51
C GLU A 198 -26.28 9.48 -45.76
N GLY A 199 -25.29 8.90 -45.07
CA GLY A 199 -23.88 9.12 -45.30
C GLY A 199 -23.18 7.78 -45.22
N GLU A 200 -23.05 7.11 -46.37
CA GLU A 200 -22.31 5.87 -46.53
C GLU A 200 -20.85 6.09 -46.11
N SER A 201 -20.52 5.67 -44.89
CA SER A 201 -19.14 5.61 -44.40
C SER A 201 -18.84 4.19 -44.00
N SER A 202 -18.00 3.56 -44.82
CA SER A 202 -17.44 2.23 -44.66
C SER A 202 -16.87 2.03 -43.25
N VAL A 203 -17.61 1.33 -42.39
CA VAL A 203 -17.18 0.97 -41.03
C VAL A 203 -16.21 -0.18 -41.14
N SER A 204 -14.92 0.15 -41.27
CA SER A 204 -13.83 -0.82 -41.10
C SER A 204 -13.76 -1.26 -39.64
N PRO A 205 -13.67 -2.58 -39.35
CA PRO A 205 -13.62 -3.10 -37.99
C PRO A 205 -12.32 -2.67 -37.29
N LYS A 206 -12.46 -1.83 -36.26
CA LYS A 206 -11.36 -1.31 -35.45
C LYS A 206 -10.72 -2.43 -34.59
N PRO A 207 -9.38 -2.59 -34.59
CA PRO A 207 -8.70 -3.63 -33.83
C PRO A 207 -8.74 -3.31 -32.31
N LYS A 208 -9.44 -4.16 -31.54
CA LYS A 208 -9.70 -4.00 -30.10
C LYS A 208 -8.49 -4.16 -29.16
N ASN A 209 -7.25 -4.28 -29.66
CA ASN A 209 -6.07 -4.55 -28.82
C ASN A 209 -5.22 -3.30 -28.47
N GLU A 210 -5.43 -2.17 -29.15
CA GLU A 210 -4.59 -0.97 -29.01
C GLU A 210 -4.77 -0.25 -27.66
N ASP A 211 -5.93 -0.45 -27.01
CA ASP A 211 -6.31 0.22 -25.77
C ASP A 211 -5.47 -0.26 -24.55
N THR A 212 -4.90 -1.46 -24.62
CA THR A 212 -4.09 -2.02 -23.53
C THR A 212 -2.68 -1.40 -23.47
N ASP A 213 -2.05 -1.18 -24.62
CA ASP A 213 -0.73 -0.58 -24.73
C ASP A 213 -0.77 0.93 -24.44
N GLU A 214 -1.80 1.63 -24.90
CA GLU A 214 -2.00 3.04 -24.59
C GLU A 214 -2.19 3.27 -23.08
N LYS A 215 -2.98 2.42 -22.42
CA LYS A 215 -3.14 2.45 -20.96
C LYS A 215 -1.82 2.19 -20.23
N ARG A 216 -0.95 1.34 -20.77
CA ARG A 216 0.40 1.09 -20.24
C ARG A 216 1.28 2.33 -20.37
N ARG A 217 1.31 2.97 -21.54
CA ARG A 217 2.07 4.20 -21.81
C ARG A 217 1.66 5.33 -20.86
N ARG A 218 0.35 5.50 -20.64
CA ARG A 218 -0.16 6.53 -19.70
C ARG A 218 0.33 6.32 -18.26
N ARG A 219 0.39 5.06 -17.80
CA ARG A 219 0.92 4.73 -16.46
C ARG A 219 2.41 5.02 -16.36
N GLU A 220 3.16 4.73 -17.41
CA GLU A 220 4.60 4.99 -17.49
C GLU A 220 4.90 6.50 -17.48
N ILE A 221 4.18 7.28 -18.30
CA ILE A 221 4.28 8.76 -18.29
C ILE A 221 3.97 9.32 -16.90
N LYS A 222 2.93 8.82 -16.24
CA LYS A 222 2.57 9.26 -14.88
C LYS A 222 3.67 8.93 -13.86
N ARG A 223 4.34 7.77 -13.99
CA ARG A 223 5.48 7.40 -13.14
C ARG A 223 6.67 8.33 -13.39
N LEU A 224 7.03 8.56 -14.65
CA LEU A 224 8.15 9.43 -15.02
C LEU A 224 7.96 10.86 -14.53
N ARG A 225 6.73 11.41 -14.61
CA ARG A 225 6.43 12.74 -14.07
C ARG A 225 6.69 12.84 -12.57
N LYS A 226 6.28 11.83 -11.79
CA LYS A 226 6.56 11.76 -10.35
C LYS A 226 8.05 11.65 -10.04
N ASP A 227 8.79 10.88 -10.83
CA ASP A 227 10.23 10.72 -10.64
C ASP A 227 11.00 12.02 -10.96
N ILE A 228 10.57 12.78 -11.97
CA ILE A 228 11.10 14.11 -12.30
C ILE A 228 10.83 15.07 -11.14
N GLU A 229 9.58 15.19 -10.68
CA GLU A 229 9.19 16.05 -9.56
C GLU A 229 9.99 15.73 -8.29
N LYS A 230 10.17 14.44 -7.98
CA LYS A 230 10.99 13.99 -6.84
C LYS A 230 12.46 14.41 -6.99
N ARG A 231 13.03 14.32 -8.19
CA ARG A 231 14.40 14.77 -8.48
C ARG A 231 14.53 16.28 -8.29
N ASP A 232 13.58 17.05 -8.76
CA ASP A 232 13.59 18.52 -8.64
C ASP A 232 13.53 18.96 -7.17
N ILE A 233 12.70 18.31 -6.36
CA ILE A 233 12.65 18.53 -4.90
C ILE A 233 14.00 18.20 -4.26
N GLN A 234 14.67 17.11 -4.66
CA GLN A 234 15.98 16.76 -4.13
C GLN A 234 17.06 17.78 -4.53
N MET A 235 17.05 18.26 -5.77
CA MET A 235 17.96 19.31 -6.24
C MET A 235 17.74 20.62 -5.49
N ALA A 236 16.48 21.03 -5.26
CA ALA A 236 16.15 22.22 -4.47
C ALA A 236 16.66 22.10 -3.04
N LYS A 237 16.46 20.95 -2.38
CA LYS A 237 16.99 20.68 -1.03
C LYS A 237 18.53 20.72 -1.00
N ALA A 238 19.19 20.16 -2.00
CA ALA A 238 20.64 20.20 -2.12
C ALA A 238 21.15 21.64 -2.30
N LYS A 239 20.45 22.45 -3.11
CA LYS A 239 20.76 23.87 -3.32
C LYS A 239 20.66 24.67 -2.02
N ILE A 240 19.56 24.50 -1.26
CA ILE A 240 19.37 25.16 0.04
C ILE A 240 20.49 24.78 1.02
N ARG A 241 20.87 23.51 1.10
CA ARG A 241 21.98 23.06 1.97
C ARG A 241 23.32 23.68 1.56
N LYS A 242 23.59 23.76 0.26
CA LYS A 242 24.81 24.38 -0.26
C LYS A 242 24.84 25.87 0.08
N GLU A 243 23.74 26.59 -0.12
CA GLU A 243 23.62 28.01 0.20
C GLU A 243 23.79 28.28 1.70
N ALA A 244 23.16 27.47 2.56
CA ALA A 244 23.34 27.56 4.01
C ALA A 244 24.82 27.33 4.43
N SER A 245 25.51 26.42 3.75
CA SER A 245 26.94 26.16 4.01
C SER A 245 27.81 27.35 3.60
N ILE A 246 27.50 28.00 2.47
CA ILE A 246 28.20 29.21 2.01
C ILE A 246 28.00 30.35 3.02
N ARG A 247 26.76 30.62 3.44
CA ARG A 247 26.48 31.67 4.44
C ARG A 247 27.22 31.45 5.75
N ARG A 248 27.36 30.19 6.19
CA ARG A 248 28.12 29.85 7.40
C ARG A 248 29.62 30.13 7.24
N LEU A 249 30.19 29.93 6.05
CA LEU A 249 31.59 30.27 5.79
C LEU A 249 31.79 31.79 5.79
N GLU A 250 30.90 32.54 5.14
CA GLU A 250 30.93 34.01 5.14
C GLU A 250 30.84 34.59 6.57
N GLU A 251 30.05 33.98 7.45
CA GLU A 251 29.96 34.37 8.87
C GLU A 251 31.28 34.14 9.62
N LEU A 252 31.93 32.99 9.41
CA LEU A 252 33.24 32.69 10.02
C LEU A 252 34.35 33.62 9.51
N GLU A 253 34.33 33.99 8.23
CA GLU A 253 35.27 34.97 7.68
C GLU A 253 35.09 36.36 8.33
N LYS A 254 33.84 36.75 8.58
CA LYS A 254 33.53 38.02 9.25
C LYS A 254 34.01 38.04 10.71
N GLU A 255 33.90 36.92 11.43
CA GLU A 255 34.39 36.79 12.80
C GLU A 255 35.93 36.90 12.90
N LEU A 256 36.65 36.34 11.92
CA LEU A 256 38.13 36.42 11.89
C LEU A 256 38.65 37.82 11.53
N GLY A 257 37.87 38.60 10.78
CA GLY A 257 38.24 39.95 10.36
C GLY A 257 38.05 41.04 11.43
N GLN A 258 37.42 40.75 12.56
CA GLN A 258 37.27 41.72 13.64
C GLN A 258 38.52 41.74 14.53
N PRO A 259 39.29 42.85 14.58
CA PRO A 259 40.40 42.96 15.50
C PRO A 259 39.87 42.88 16.94
N LYS A 260 40.41 41.94 17.73
CA LYS A 260 40.17 41.88 19.16
C LYS A 260 40.79 43.13 19.80
N LEU A 261 39.95 44.12 20.10
CA LEU A 261 40.28 45.29 20.91
C LEU A 261 40.38 44.92 22.39
#